data_AF-A0A538S4H7-F1
#
_entry.id   AF-A0A538S4H7-F1
#
_cell.length_a   1.000
_cell.length_b   1.000
_cell.length_c   1.000
_cell.angle_alpha   90.00
_cell.angle_beta   90.00
_cell.angle_gamma   90.00
#
_symmetry.space_group_name_H-M   'P 1'
#
loop_
_entity.id
_entity.type
_entity.pdbx_description
1 polymer ?
#
loop_
_entity_poly.entity_id
_entity_poly.type
_entity_poly.pdbx_seq_one_letter_code
_entity_poly.pdbx_strand_id
1 'polypeptide(L)'
;MRACNQWITALTATALVILFQGMVGAGQLRYHFVPANSYGVTALKPAETGGAGEKALLMGLVREADDRLPRPTHYVTFRHPYTLAPVTVPMTFPPGTPRLEHTPTRIIYNYGSYAVEARFQPDGSVDVIYDTGFLRRP
;
A
#
# COMPACT_ATOMS: atom_id res chain seq x y z
N MET A 1 -14.11 -31.32 -44.69
CA MET A 1 -13.00 -31.20 -43.72
C MET A 1 -12.85 -29.75 -43.23
N ARG A 2 -13.73 -29.26 -42.33
CA ARG A 2 -13.66 -27.88 -41.78
C ARG A 2 -13.91 -27.80 -40.26
N ALA A 3 -13.92 -28.93 -39.55
CA ALA A 3 -14.25 -28.99 -38.12
C ALA A 3 -13.02 -28.89 -37.18
N CYS A 4 -11.78 -28.97 -37.71
CA CYS A 4 -10.58 -29.07 -36.86
C CYS A 4 -10.09 -27.70 -36.31
N ASN A 5 -10.47 -26.58 -36.94
CA ASN A 5 -9.88 -25.27 -36.60
C ASN A 5 -10.67 -24.44 -35.55
N GLN A 6 -11.89 -24.85 -35.20
CA GLN A 6 -12.73 -24.11 -34.24
C GLN A 6 -12.40 -24.43 -32.77
N TRP A 7 -11.81 -25.59 -32.50
CA TRP A 7 -11.44 -25.98 -31.13
C TRP A 7 -10.17 -25.26 -30.64
N ILE A 8 -9.25 -24.95 -31.55
CA ILE A 8 -7.98 -24.26 -31.24
C ILE A 8 -8.22 -22.78 -30.88
N THR A 9 -9.18 -22.13 -31.52
CA THR A 9 -9.57 -20.74 -31.24
C THR A 9 -10.31 -20.60 -29.90
N ALA A 10 -11.12 -21.59 -29.52
CA ALA A 10 -11.80 -21.59 -28.21
C ALA A 10 -10.80 -21.74 -27.04
N LEU A 11 -9.79 -22.60 -27.18
CA LEU A 11 -8.77 -22.81 -26.13
C LEU A 11 -7.86 -21.59 -25.92
N THR A 12 -7.51 -20.87 -26.99
CA THR A 12 -6.67 -19.66 -26.90
C THR A 12 -7.41 -18.49 -26.25
N ALA A 13 -8.69 -18.27 -26.57
CA ALA A 13 -9.49 -17.23 -25.91
C ALA A 13 -9.67 -17.49 -24.41
N THR A 14 -9.85 -18.75 -24.02
CA THR A 14 -10.04 -19.13 -22.60
C THR A 14 -8.74 -18.97 -21.80
N ALA A 15 -7.59 -19.37 -22.35
CA ALA A 15 -6.29 -19.15 -21.72
C ALA A 15 -5.97 -17.65 -21.56
N LEU A 16 -6.36 -16.81 -22.53
CA LEU A 16 -6.21 -15.36 -22.43
C LEU A 16 -7.04 -14.78 -21.28
N VAL A 17 -8.31 -15.16 -21.13
CA VAL A 17 -9.16 -14.69 -20.02
C VAL A 17 -8.62 -15.14 -18.66
N ILE A 18 -8.09 -16.36 -18.54
CA ILE A 18 -7.50 -16.85 -17.27
C ILE A 18 -6.22 -16.07 -16.91
N LEU A 19 -5.40 -15.69 -17.89
CA LEU A 19 -4.20 -14.88 -17.66
C LEU A 19 -4.51 -13.44 -17.19
N PHE A 20 -5.66 -12.88 -17.58
CA PHE A 20 -6.07 -11.53 -17.18
C PHE A 20 -6.86 -11.45 -15.85
N GLN A 21 -7.38 -12.57 -15.32
CA GLN A 21 -8.08 -12.60 -14.03
C GLN A 21 -7.15 -12.29 -12.83
N GLY A 22 -5.82 -12.39 -13.02
CA GLY A 22 -4.81 -12.02 -12.01
C GLY A 22 -4.44 -10.54 -11.96
N MET A 23 -4.97 -9.71 -12.87
CA MET A 23 -4.63 -8.28 -12.99
C MET A 23 -5.65 -7.35 -12.31
N VAL A 24 -6.34 -7.80 -11.26
CA VAL A 24 -6.98 -6.85 -10.33
C VAL A 24 -5.85 -6.21 -9.53
N GLY A 25 -5.23 -5.19 -10.13
CA GLY A 25 -4.17 -4.40 -9.50
C GLY A 25 -4.73 -3.80 -8.22
N ALA A 26 -4.24 -4.29 -7.08
CA ALA A 26 -4.50 -3.68 -5.79
C ALA A 26 -4.10 -2.20 -5.85
N GLY A 27 -5.05 -1.31 -5.62
CA GLY A 27 -4.76 0.11 -5.49
C GLY A 27 -3.95 0.33 -4.23
N GLN A 28 -2.75 0.87 -4.36
CA GLN A 28 -1.89 1.21 -3.24
C GLN A 28 -1.83 2.72 -3.10
N LEU A 29 -2.17 3.24 -1.92
CA LEU A 29 -2.09 4.65 -1.59
C LEU A 29 -0.98 4.86 -0.55
N ARG A 30 -0.02 5.74 -0.85
CA ARG A 30 1.14 6.01 -0.02
C ARG A 30 1.18 7.47 0.42
N TYR A 31 1.40 7.70 1.71
CA TYR A 31 1.66 9.01 2.30
C TYR A 31 3.03 9.00 2.97
N HIS A 32 3.84 10.02 2.71
CA HIS A 32 5.21 10.09 3.20
C HIS A 32 5.32 11.10 4.36
N PHE A 33 5.75 10.64 5.53
CA PHE A 33 5.88 11.46 6.72
C PHE A 33 7.34 11.63 7.11
N VAL A 34 7.76 12.87 7.29
CA VAL A 34 9.13 13.22 7.72
C VAL A 34 9.11 13.70 9.17
N PRO A 35 10.19 13.46 9.96
CA PRO A 35 10.30 14.00 11.30
C PRO A 35 10.22 15.54 11.27
N ALA A 36 9.31 16.12 12.06
CA ALA A 36 9.15 17.56 12.21
C ALA A 36 9.95 18.11 13.41
N ASN A 37 10.19 17.28 14.43
CA ASN A 37 10.99 17.61 15.60
C ASN A 37 11.55 16.36 16.30
N SER A 38 12.36 16.55 17.33
CA SER A 38 12.96 15.48 18.14
C SER A 38 11.99 14.78 19.10
N TYR A 39 10.79 15.33 19.32
CA TYR A 39 9.75 14.73 20.16
C TYR A 39 8.92 13.68 19.43
N GLY A 40 9.26 13.39 18.17
CA GLY A 40 8.59 12.38 17.36
C GLY A 40 7.32 12.87 16.68
N VAL A 41 7.08 14.19 16.59
CA VAL A 41 6.03 14.72 15.72
C VAL A 41 6.50 14.56 14.28
N THR A 42 5.63 14.08 13.39
CA THR A 42 5.90 14.00 11.96
C THR A 42 5.05 15.01 11.18
N ALA A 43 5.55 15.41 10.01
CA ALA A 43 4.84 16.24 9.04
C ALA A 43 4.65 15.47 7.74
N LEU A 44 3.49 15.64 7.11
CA LEU A 44 3.24 15.09 5.78
C LEU A 44 4.11 15.85 4.76
N LYS A 45 4.96 15.12 4.04
CA LYS A 45 5.72 15.66 2.92
C LYS A 45 4.94 15.40 1.63
N PRO A 46 4.67 16.44 0.81
CA PRO A 46 3.97 16.27 -0.45
C PRO A 46 4.67 15.26 -1.37
N ALA A 47 3.86 14.54 -2.14
CA ALA A 47 4.34 13.68 -3.20
C ALA A 47 5.12 14.48 -4.25
N GLU A 48 6.03 13.83 -4.98
CA GLU A 48 6.76 14.47 -6.08
C GLU A 48 5.82 14.95 -7.19
N THR A 49 4.68 14.29 -7.33
CA THR A 49 3.60 14.64 -8.26
C THR A 49 2.74 15.81 -7.78
N GLY A 50 3.03 16.40 -6.61
CA GLY A 50 2.38 17.60 -6.07
C GLY A 50 1.18 17.36 -5.14
N GLY A 51 0.73 16.10 -5.01
CA GLY A 51 -0.38 15.73 -4.13
C GLY A 51 0.01 15.54 -2.66
N ALA A 52 -0.99 15.33 -1.80
CA ALA A 52 -0.78 14.95 -0.40
C ALA A 52 -0.20 13.52 -0.27
N GLY A 53 -0.52 12.64 -1.21
CA GLY A 53 0.02 11.28 -1.31
C GLY A 53 0.15 10.81 -2.75
N GLU A 54 0.50 9.54 -2.92
CA GLU A 54 0.67 8.89 -4.23
C GLU A 54 -0.22 7.65 -4.31
N LYS A 55 -1.02 7.56 -5.38
CA LYS A 55 -1.76 6.37 -5.76
C LYS A 55 -0.98 5.59 -6.80
N ALA A 56 -0.58 4.38 -6.46
CA ALA A 56 -0.08 3.39 -7.39
C ALA A 56 -1.27 2.62 -7.98
N LEU A 57 -1.43 2.76 -9.30
CA LEU A 57 -2.39 2.05 -10.14
C LEU A 57 -1.65 1.00 -10.97
N LEU A 58 -2.40 0.00 -11.47
CA LEU A 58 -1.91 -1.03 -12.40
C LEU A 58 -0.58 -1.67 -11.94
N MET A 59 -0.60 -2.38 -10.80
CA MET A 59 0.61 -3.00 -10.20
C MET A 59 1.77 -2.00 -9.94
N GLY A 60 1.45 -0.72 -9.75
CA GLY A 60 2.43 0.34 -9.51
C GLY A 60 3.13 0.87 -10.76
N LEU A 61 2.69 0.46 -11.96
CA LEU A 61 3.19 1.01 -13.23
C LEU A 61 2.78 2.47 -13.43
N VAL A 62 1.63 2.86 -12.90
CA VAL A 62 1.12 4.23 -13.00
C VAL A 62 1.07 4.82 -11.60
N ARG A 63 1.66 6.00 -11.43
CA ARG A 63 1.60 6.77 -10.18
C ARG A 63 0.85 8.07 -10.43
N GLU A 64 -0.19 8.31 -9.64
CA GLU A 64 -0.98 9.53 -9.68
C GLU A 64 -0.88 10.26 -8.35
N ALA A 65 -0.92 11.59 -8.39
CA ALA A 65 -1.08 12.39 -7.20
C ALA A 65 -2.43 12.08 -6.52
N ASP A 66 -2.43 11.98 -5.20
CA ASP A 66 -3.67 12.03 -4.42
C ASP A 66 -3.73 13.33 -3.64
N ASP A 67 -4.63 14.22 -4.05
CA ASP A 67 -4.84 15.50 -3.37
C ASP A 67 -5.64 15.35 -2.06
N ARG A 68 -6.16 14.15 -1.79
CA ARG A 68 -6.91 13.88 -0.57
C ARG A 68 -5.95 13.77 0.61
N LEU A 69 -6.10 14.70 1.55
CA LEU A 69 -5.45 14.60 2.85
C LEU A 69 -5.93 13.34 3.58
N PRO A 70 -5.03 12.60 4.24
CA PRO A 70 -5.41 11.47 5.06
C PRO A 70 -6.31 11.96 6.21
N ARG A 71 -7.39 11.22 6.50
CA ARG A 71 -8.30 11.51 7.61
C ARG A 71 -8.04 10.51 8.73
N PRO A 72 -7.01 10.74 9.57
CA PRO A 72 -6.60 9.75 10.55
C PRO A 72 -7.70 9.48 11.57
N THR A 73 -7.85 8.20 11.86
CA THR A 73 -8.65 7.72 13.00
C THR A 73 -7.79 7.60 14.27
N HIS A 74 -6.47 7.44 14.09
CA HIS A 74 -5.53 7.13 15.17
C HIS A 74 -4.20 7.84 14.93
N TYR A 75 -3.51 8.18 16.01
CA TYR A 75 -2.11 8.59 16.00
C TYR A 75 -1.30 7.47 16.64
N VAL A 76 -0.41 6.85 15.87
CA VAL A 76 0.37 5.71 16.34
C VAL A 76 1.82 6.13 16.51
N THR A 77 2.36 5.92 17.71
CA THR A 77 3.76 6.19 18.00
C THR A 77 4.56 4.90 17.92
N PHE A 78 5.59 4.93 17.09
CA PHE A 78 6.55 3.84 16.91
C PHE A 78 7.92 4.26 17.43
N ARG A 79 8.76 3.28 17.76
CA ARG A 79 10.20 3.49 17.88
C ARG A 79 10.84 3.18 16.53
N HIS A 80 11.41 4.19 15.88
CA HIS A 80 11.95 4.07 14.54
C HIS A 80 13.18 3.14 14.54
N PRO A 81 13.26 2.10 13.68
CA PRO A 81 14.29 1.07 13.79
C PRO A 81 15.71 1.58 13.48
N TYR A 82 15.84 2.59 12.62
CA TYR A 82 17.14 3.15 12.23
C TYR A 82 17.66 4.24 13.16
N THR A 83 16.80 5.18 13.57
CA THR A 83 17.17 6.37 14.36
C THR A 83 16.92 6.16 15.86
N LEU A 84 16.21 5.09 16.24
CA LEU A 84 15.75 4.78 17.60
C LEU A 84 14.87 5.84 18.25
N ALA A 85 14.55 6.92 17.53
CA ALA A 85 13.70 8.01 17.97
C ALA A 85 12.22 7.62 17.93
N PRO A 86 11.38 8.21 18.80
CA PRO A 86 9.94 8.07 18.65
C PRO A 86 9.48 8.76 17.36
N VAL A 87 8.51 8.17 16.67
CA VAL A 87 7.83 8.77 15.51
C VAL A 87 6.33 8.52 15.61
N THR A 88 5.54 9.58 15.59
CA THR A 88 4.09 9.55 15.70
C THR A 88 3.48 9.85 14.35
N VAL A 89 2.70 8.92 13.83
CA VAL A 89 2.19 8.95 12.46
C VAL A 89 0.66 8.84 12.47
N PRO A 90 -0.06 9.72 11.75
CA PRO A 90 -1.51 9.64 11.62
C PRO A 90 -1.91 8.48 10.70
N MET A 91 -2.76 7.58 11.18
CA MET A 91 -3.22 6.39 10.46
C MET A 91 -4.74 6.22 10.48
N THR A 92 -5.26 5.68 9.37
CA THR A 92 -6.68 5.34 9.21
C THR A 92 -6.82 3.83 9.25
N PHE A 93 -7.46 3.29 10.28
CA PHE A 93 -7.68 1.86 10.40
C PHE A 93 -9.15 1.51 10.10
N PRO A 94 -9.40 0.45 9.32
CA PRO A 94 -10.75 -0.09 9.20
C PRO A 94 -11.22 -0.72 10.53
N PRO A 95 -12.53 -0.94 10.70
CA PRO A 95 -13.04 -1.63 11.88
C PRO A 95 -12.58 -3.10 11.93
N GLY A 96 -12.46 -3.63 13.16
CA GLY A 96 -12.05 -5.01 13.42
C GLY A 96 -10.66 -5.11 14.06
N THR A 97 -10.20 -6.34 14.31
CA THR A 97 -8.88 -6.61 14.88
C THR A 97 -7.93 -7.07 13.79
N PRO A 98 -6.85 -6.32 13.47
CA PRO A 98 -5.87 -6.77 12.50
C PRO A 98 -5.02 -7.90 13.04
N ARG A 99 -4.51 -8.74 12.14
CA ARG A 99 -3.31 -9.53 12.40
C ARG A 99 -2.10 -8.61 12.27
N LEU A 100 -1.28 -8.55 13.31
CA LEU A 100 -0.04 -7.79 13.31
C LEU A 100 1.11 -8.63 12.74
N GLU A 101 1.81 -8.07 11.76
CA GLU A 101 3.02 -8.65 11.19
C GLU A 101 4.16 -7.64 11.37
N HIS A 102 5.24 -8.08 12.02
CA HIS A 102 6.40 -7.25 12.30
C HIS A 102 7.58 -7.74 11.48
N THR A 103 8.22 -6.83 10.75
CA THR A 103 9.54 -7.05 10.17
C THR A 103 10.50 -5.94 10.62
N PRO A 104 11.82 -6.07 10.39
CA PRO A 104 12.78 -5.06 10.83
C PRO A 104 12.52 -3.65 10.30
N THR A 105 11.86 -3.51 9.15
CA THR A 105 11.70 -2.24 8.43
C THR A 105 10.24 -1.82 8.24
N ARG A 106 9.27 -2.64 8.66
CA ARG A 106 7.86 -2.30 8.57
C ARG A 106 7.00 -3.02 9.61
N ILE A 107 5.85 -2.42 9.90
CA ILE A 107 4.76 -3.01 10.67
C ILE A 107 3.53 -3.03 9.78
N ILE A 108 2.87 -4.19 9.68
CA ILE A 108 1.69 -4.38 8.85
C ILE A 108 0.51 -4.74 9.75
N TYR A 109 -0.58 -3.99 9.59
CA TYR A 109 -1.90 -4.25 10.18
C TYR A 109 -2.77 -4.90 9.09
N ASN A 110 -2.86 -6.23 9.10
CA ASN A 110 -3.53 -7.02 8.08
C ASN A 110 -4.98 -7.35 8.51
N TYR A 111 -5.95 -6.84 7.77
CA TYR A 111 -7.40 -7.07 7.96
C TYR A 111 -7.98 -8.07 6.95
N GLY A 112 -7.14 -8.89 6.31
CA GLY A 112 -7.53 -9.87 5.31
C GLY A 112 -7.62 -9.28 3.90
N SER A 113 -8.61 -8.44 3.63
CA SER A 113 -8.82 -7.79 2.31
C SER A 113 -8.20 -6.39 2.20
N TYR A 114 -7.74 -5.85 3.33
CA TYR A 114 -7.15 -4.53 3.44
C TYR A 114 -5.97 -4.58 4.39
N ALA A 115 -4.96 -3.77 4.14
CA ALA A 115 -3.90 -3.60 5.10
C ALA A 115 -3.37 -2.18 5.16
N VAL A 116 -2.91 -1.84 6.35
CA VAL A 116 -2.21 -0.61 6.64
C VAL A 116 -0.78 -0.98 7.00
N GLU A 117 0.19 -0.41 6.29
CA GLU A 117 1.61 -0.65 6.53
C GLU A 117 2.29 0.65 6.94
N ALA A 118 3.06 0.58 8.02
CA ALA A 118 4.03 1.58 8.42
C ALA A 118 5.42 1.11 7.96
N ARG A 119 6.02 1.76 6.97
CA ARG A 119 7.33 1.40 6.43
C ARG A 119 8.36 2.46 6.83
N PHE A 120 9.39 2.04 7.53
CA PHE A 120 10.44 2.91 8.04
C PHE A 120 11.57 3.05 7.02
N GLN A 121 12.03 4.28 6.81
CA GLN A 121 13.10 4.59 5.86
C GLN A 121 14.40 4.93 6.61
N PRO A 122 15.59 4.69 6.02
CA PRO A 122 16.87 4.96 6.69
C PRO A 122 17.08 6.42 7.11
N ASP A 123 16.41 7.37 6.45
CA ASP A 123 16.49 8.81 6.74
C ASP A 123 15.63 9.27 7.94
N GLY A 124 14.93 8.34 8.60
CA GLY A 124 14.04 8.65 9.72
C GLY A 124 12.59 8.92 9.32
N SER A 125 12.28 8.95 8.02
CA SER A 125 10.92 9.11 7.52
C SER A 125 10.13 7.81 7.59
N VAL A 126 8.80 7.92 7.51
CA VAL A 126 7.87 6.80 7.54
C VAL A 126 6.88 6.94 6.40
N ASP A 127 6.79 5.90 5.56
CA ASP A 127 5.72 5.77 4.59
C ASP A 127 4.54 5.05 5.23
N VAL A 128 3.35 5.67 5.18
CA VAL A 128 2.08 5.00 5.48
C VAL A 128 1.48 4.54 4.18
N ILE A 129 1.27 3.23 4.08
CA ILE A 129 0.78 2.57 2.88
C ILE A 129 -0.56 1.92 3.19
N TYR A 130 -1.57 2.31 2.43
CA TYR A 130 -2.90 1.72 2.41
C TYR A 130 -3.02 0.85 1.18
N ASP A 131 -3.22 -0.45 1.37
CA ASP A 131 -3.27 -1.41 0.28
C ASP A 131 -4.58 -2.21 0.32
N THR A 132 -5.33 -2.13 -0.78
CA THR A 132 -6.53 -2.92 -1.01
C THR A 132 -6.16 -4.17 -1.82
N GLY A 133 -5.49 -5.13 -1.19
CA GLY A 133 -5.02 -6.35 -1.85
C GLY A 133 -5.94 -7.55 -1.65
N PHE A 134 -6.58 -8.03 -2.73
CA PHE A 134 -7.40 -9.25 -2.76
C PHE A 134 -6.55 -10.56 -2.66
N LEU A 135 -5.22 -10.46 -2.75
CA LEU A 135 -4.30 -11.61 -2.75
C LEU A 135 -3.02 -11.31 -1.94
N ARG A 136 -3.16 -11.08 -0.63
CA ARG A 136 -2.00 -11.19 0.27
C ARG A 136 -1.86 -12.66 0.67
N ARG A 137 -0.98 -13.40 -0.01
CA ARG A 137 -0.62 -14.77 0.44
C ARG A 137 0.10 -14.68 1.80
N PRO A 138 -0.23 -15.57 2.74
CA PRO A 138 0.35 -15.60 4.09
C PRO A 138 1.83 -15.99 4.11
#